data_AF-A0A5E6NW72-F1
#
_entry.id   AF-A0A5E6NW72-F1
#
_cell.length_a   1.000
_cell.length_b   1.000
_cell.length_c   1.000
_cell.angle_alpha   90.00
_cell.angle_beta   90.00
_cell.angle_gamma   90.00
#
_symmetry.space_group_name_H-M   'P 1'
#
loop_
_entity.id
_entity.type
_entity.pdbx_description
1 polymer ?
#
loop_
_entity_poly.entity_id
_entity_poly.type
_entity_poly.pdbx_seq_one_letter_code
_entity_poly.pdbx_strand_id
1 'polypeptide(L)'
;MPRLYLAGATLEDLSKTPQAFLSAQNITINSNGTIVNSGTITSQDDTHITASNITNQNGVMTGNNINLNAQNTLLNQSGDITAVNNLKLKAKTIANIASEQTITKGTNITQSVGSASNLQGGNVNINAKILPTQPATSLLTT
;
A
#
# COMPACT_ATOMS: atom_id res chain seq x y z
N MET A 1 8.01 3.10 -27.92
CA MET A 1 7.85 1.90 -27.08
C MET A 1 8.55 2.14 -25.74
N PRO A 2 7.83 2.39 -24.62
CA PRO A 2 8.48 2.48 -23.32
C PRO A 2 9.05 1.12 -22.92
N ARG A 3 10.24 1.11 -22.32
CA ARG A 3 10.90 -0.10 -21.80
C ARG A 3 11.04 0.04 -20.29
N LEU A 4 10.58 -0.96 -19.55
CA LEU A 4 10.69 -1.04 -18.09
C LEU A 4 11.95 -1.83 -17.73
N TYR A 5 12.90 -1.19 -17.06
CA TYR A 5 14.12 -1.82 -16.58
C TYR A 5 13.97 -2.08 -15.08
N LEU A 6 13.84 -3.35 -14.72
CA LEU A 6 13.90 -3.80 -13.33
C LEU A 6 15.35 -4.17 -13.03
N ALA A 7 16.08 -3.28 -12.35
CA ALA A 7 17.38 -3.65 -11.81
C ALA A 7 17.18 -4.78 -10.80
N GLY A 8 18.01 -5.83 -10.86
CA GLY A 8 18.09 -6.84 -9.82
C GLY A 8 18.69 -6.24 -8.57
N ALA A 9 17.90 -5.44 -7.85
CA ALA A 9 18.34 -4.73 -6.66
C ALA A 9 18.42 -5.70 -5.48
N THR A 10 19.57 -5.70 -4.81
CA THR A 10 19.72 -6.38 -3.51
C THR A 10 19.07 -5.53 -2.41
N LEU A 11 18.85 -6.12 -1.23
CA LEU A 11 18.35 -5.39 -0.06
C LEU A 11 19.26 -4.21 0.33
N GLU A 12 20.55 -4.31 0.03
CA GLU A 12 21.54 -3.25 0.24
C GLU A 12 21.45 -2.12 -0.81
N ASP A 13 21.09 -2.42 -2.06
CA ASP A 13 20.87 -1.40 -3.09
C ASP A 13 19.61 -0.57 -2.82
N LEU A 14 18.58 -1.23 -2.27
CA LEU A 14 17.33 -0.59 -1.86
C LEU A 14 17.50 0.29 -0.61
N SER A 15 18.49 0.02 0.24
CA SER A 15 18.77 0.86 1.42
C SER A 15 19.61 2.10 1.09
N LYS A 16 20.30 2.11 -0.05
CA LYS A 16 21.19 3.19 -0.52
C LYS A 16 20.52 4.17 -1.49
N THR A 17 19.43 3.77 -2.12
CA THR A 17 18.69 4.63 -3.05
C THR A 17 17.62 5.41 -2.28
N PRO A 18 17.54 6.75 -2.44
CA PRO A 18 16.42 7.51 -1.92
C PRO A 18 15.16 7.13 -2.72
N GLN A 19 14.48 6.09 -2.24
CA GLN A 19 13.11 5.68 -2.55
C GLN A 19 12.88 5.18 -3.99
N ALA A 20 12.64 3.87 -4.15
CA ALA A 20 12.19 3.29 -5.42
C ALA A 20 11.02 4.10 -6.01
N PHE A 21 11.13 4.54 -7.26
CA PHE A 21 10.16 5.42 -7.93
C PHE A 21 9.54 4.74 -9.14
N LEU A 22 8.21 4.67 -9.18
CA LEU A 22 7.44 4.23 -10.33
C LEU A 22 6.51 5.36 -10.77
N SER A 23 6.66 5.81 -12.02
CA SER A 23 5.75 6.82 -12.58
C SER A 23 5.35 6.55 -14.02
N ALA A 24 4.09 6.80 -14.33
CA ALA A 24 3.50 6.65 -15.65
C ALA A 24 2.20 7.47 -15.77
N GLN A 25 1.63 7.55 -16.98
CA GLN A 25 0.26 8.05 -17.16
C GLN A 25 -0.74 7.19 -16.36
N ASN A 26 -0.68 5.89 -16.59
CA ASN A 26 -1.51 4.86 -15.95
C ASN A 26 -0.61 3.75 -15.44
N ILE A 27 -0.93 3.21 -14.27
CA ILE A 27 -0.17 2.14 -13.61
C ILE A 27 -1.11 0.97 -13.35
N THR A 28 -0.74 -0.22 -13.82
CA THR A 28 -1.43 -1.47 -13.50
C THR A 28 -0.43 -2.47 -12.96
N ILE A 29 -0.65 -2.97 -11.73
CA ILE A 29 0.19 -3.98 -11.09
C ILE A 29 -0.69 -5.15 -10.65
N ASN A 30 -0.34 -6.36 -11.08
CA ASN A 30 -1.04 -7.58 -10.71
C ASN A 30 -0.05 -8.56 -10.09
N SER A 31 -0.39 -9.11 -8.93
CA SER A 31 0.41 -10.13 -8.26
C SER A 31 -0.48 -11.17 -7.60
N ASN A 32 -0.05 -12.43 -7.58
CA ASN A 32 -0.68 -13.45 -6.72
C ASN A 32 -0.11 -13.43 -5.29
N GLY A 33 0.96 -12.64 -5.06
CA GLY A 33 1.62 -12.50 -3.77
C GLY A 33 1.34 -11.15 -3.10
N THR A 34 2.29 -10.69 -2.32
CA THR A 34 2.24 -9.38 -1.65
C THR A 34 2.90 -8.32 -2.53
N ILE A 35 2.31 -7.13 -2.58
CA ILE A 35 2.93 -5.92 -3.11
C ILE A 35 3.26 -5.01 -1.93
N VAL A 36 4.52 -4.58 -1.83
CA VAL A 36 4.98 -3.60 -0.85
C VAL A 36 5.45 -2.35 -1.58
N ASN A 37 4.80 -1.23 -1.33
CA ASN A 37 5.33 0.08 -1.66
C ASN A 37 6.01 0.66 -0.42
N SER A 38 7.33 0.85 -0.53
CA SER A 38 8.15 1.57 0.46
C SER A 38 8.90 2.75 -0.16
N GLY A 39 8.51 3.13 -1.38
CA GLY A 39 9.05 4.25 -2.12
C GLY A 39 7.91 5.13 -2.62
N THR A 40 7.97 5.58 -3.86
CA THR A 40 6.97 6.48 -4.45
C THR A 40 6.36 5.86 -5.72
N ILE A 41 5.03 5.78 -5.77
CA ILE A 41 4.26 5.41 -6.96
C ILE A 41 3.41 6.60 -7.36
N THR A 42 3.61 7.14 -8.56
CA THR A 42 2.89 8.33 -9.05
C THR A 42 2.32 8.10 -10.43
N SER A 43 1.00 8.06 -10.55
CA SER A 43 0.31 8.12 -11.85
C SER A 43 -0.18 9.53 -12.15
N GLN A 44 -0.34 9.87 -13.42
CA GLN A 44 -1.05 11.09 -13.80
C GLN A 44 -2.58 10.87 -13.78
N ASP A 45 -3.06 9.69 -14.18
CA ASP A 45 -4.47 9.33 -14.22
C ASP A 45 -4.78 8.20 -13.23
N ASP A 46 -4.72 6.94 -13.67
CA ASP A 46 -5.19 5.80 -12.91
C ASP A 46 -4.05 4.92 -12.38
N THR A 47 -4.13 4.57 -11.10
CA THR A 47 -3.37 3.45 -10.51
C THR A 47 -4.34 2.32 -10.16
N HIS A 48 -4.10 1.12 -10.71
CA HIS A 48 -4.81 -0.10 -10.39
C HIS A 48 -3.85 -1.17 -9.87
N ILE A 49 -4.04 -1.61 -8.63
CA ILE A 49 -3.21 -2.65 -8.01
C ILE A 49 -4.11 -3.78 -7.53
N THR A 50 -3.86 -4.99 -8.03
CA THR A 50 -4.50 -6.22 -7.53
C THR A 50 -3.44 -7.17 -6.98
N ALA A 51 -3.62 -7.62 -5.73
CA ALA A 51 -2.68 -8.53 -5.07
C ALA A 51 -3.34 -9.44 -4.03
N SER A 52 -2.62 -10.45 -3.52
CA SER A 52 -3.06 -11.16 -2.32
C SER A 52 -3.04 -10.23 -1.10
N ASN A 53 -1.97 -9.44 -0.96
CA ASN A 53 -1.84 -8.38 0.04
C ASN A 53 -1.23 -7.13 -0.59
N ILE A 54 -1.65 -5.95 -0.13
CA ILE A 54 -1.08 -4.66 -0.54
C ILE A 54 -0.64 -3.94 0.72
N THR A 55 0.64 -3.60 0.80
CA THR A 55 1.21 -2.83 1.90
C THR A 55 1.81 -1.54 1.35
N ASN A 56 1.40 -0.40 1.87
CA ASN A 56 2.09 0.88 1.71
C ASN A 56 2.79 1.21 3.02
N GLN A 57 4.09 0.93 3.11
CA GLN A 57 4.89 1.02 4.33
C GLN A 57 5.91 2.14 4.20
N ASN A 58 5.71 3.26 4.91
CA ASN A 58 6.53 4.47 4.74
C ASN A 58 6.60 4.98 3.28
N GLY A 59 5.70 4.49 2.42
CA GLY A 59 5.65 4.78 1.01
C GLY A 59 4.61 5.85 0.67
N VAL A 60 4.75 6.43 -0.50
CA VAL A 60 3.85 7.44 -1.05
C VAL A 60 3.20 6.89 -2.32
N MET A 61 1.88 7.04 -2.43
CA MET A 61 1.13 6.78 -3.66
C MET A 61 0.30 8.01 -4.03
N THR A 62 0.51 8.53 -5.24
CA THR A 62 -0.24 9.66 -5.79
C THR A 62 -0.83 9.34 -7.16
N GLY A 63 -2.00 9.90 -7.46
CA GLY A 63 -2.66 9.72 -8.75
C GLY A 63 -3.98 10.47 -8.83
N ASN A 64 -4.59 10.52 -10.02
CA ASN A 64 -5.92 11.11 -10.16
C ASN A 64 -6.97 10.16 -9.54
N ASN A 65 -6.89 8.87 -9.88
CA ASN A 65 -7.64 7.81 -9.20
C ASN A 65 -6.72 6.68 -8.77
N ILE A 66 -6.95 6.16 -7.56
CA ILE A 66 -6.19 5.04 -7.02
C ILE A 66 -7.18 3.94 -6.62
N ASN A 67 -7.04 2.76 -7.22
CA ASN A 67 -7.86 1.58 -6.98
C ASN A 67 -6.98 0.44 -6.49
N LEU A 68 -7.09 0.09 -5.21
CA LEU A 68 -6.33 -0.98 -4.57
C LEU A 68 -7.27 -2.12 -4.20
N ASN A 69 -7.00 -3.31 -4.73
CA ASN A 69 -7.81 -4.51 -4.55
C ASN A 69 -6.93 -5.65 -4.01
N ALA A 70 -6.90 -5.80 -2.68
CA ALA A 70 -6.22 -6.90 -2.03
C ALA A 70 -7.19 -8.06 -1.78
N GLN A 71 -6.76 -9.31 -1.96
CA GLN A 71 -7.60 -10.47 -1.64
C GLN A 71 -7.77 -10.66 -0.13
N ASN A 72 -6.73 -10.32 0.65
CA ASN A 72 -6.71 -10.51 2.10
C ASN A 72 -6.55 -9.17 2.82
N THR A 73 -5.34 -8.60 2.80
CA THR A 73 -5.02 -7.42 3.61
C THR A 73 -4.57 -6.26 2.74
N LEU A 74 -5.12 -5.08 3.03
CA LEU A 74 -4.57 -3.79 2.62
C LEU A 74 -4.10 -3.05 3.87
N LEU A 75 -2.80 -2.84 3.98
CA LEU A 75 -2.18 -2.13 5.09
C LEU A 75 -1.54 -0.83 4.57
N ASN A 76 -2.04 0.30 5.02
CA ASN A 76 -1.29 1.55 4.97
C ASN A 76 -0.63 1.74 6.34
N GLN A 77 0.68 1.63 6.42
CA GLN A 77 1.44 1.76 7.66
C GLN A 77 2.43 2.91 7.49
N SER A 78 2.16 3.99 8.21
CA SER A 78 3.03 5.17 8.24
C SER A 78 3.31 5.73 6.84
N GLY A 79 2.37 5.53 5.91
CA GLY A 79 2.48 5.87 4.50
C GLY A 79 1.35 6.78 4.04
N ASP A 80 1.53 7.37 2.87
CA ASP A 80 0.60 8.33 2.30
C ASP A 80 0.00 7.79 1.01
N ILE A 81 -1.33 7.69 0.96
CA ILE A 81 -2.07 7.34 -0.25
C ILE A 81 -3.03 8.50 -0.56
N THR A 82 -2.75 9.23 -1.63
CA THR A 82 -3.47 10.44 -1.99
C THR A 82 -3.95 10.36 -3.44
N ALA A 83 -5.25 10.23 -3.63
CA ALA A 83 -5.89 10.43 -4.92
C ALA A 83 -6.38 11.88 -5.04
N VAL A 84 -6.39 12.45 -6.25
CA VAL A 84 -7.05 13.75 -6.49
C VAL A 84 -8.57 13.55 -6.48
N ASN A 85 -9.08 12.61 -7.27
CA ASN A 85 -10.50 12.39 -7.47
C ASN A 85 -11.03 11.21 -6.66
N ASN A 86 -10.54 10.00 -6.88
CA ASN A 86 -11.12 8.80 -6.27
C ASN A 86 -10.07 7.89 -5.65
N LEU A 87 -10.20 7.63 -4.35
CA LEU A 87 -9.49 6.57 -3.65
C LEU A 87 -10.45 5.41 -3.38
N LYS A 88 -10.19 4.23 -3.95
CA LYS A 88 -10.99 3.01 -3.72
C LYS A 88 -10.11 1.91 -3.15
N LEU A 89 -10.47 1.42 -1.97
CA LEU A 89 -9.77 0.37 -1.24
C LEU A 89 -10.70 -0.82 -1.05
N LYS A 90 -10.27 -2.01 -1.47
CA LYS A 90 -11.01 -3.25 -1.28
C LYS A 90 -10.09 -4.34 -0.72
N ALA A 91 -10.52 -4.96 0.37
CA ALA A 91 -9.83 -6.11 0.97
C ALA A 91 -10.76 -6.89 1.91
N LYS A 92 -10.29 -7.98 2.52
CA LYS A 92 -10.97 -8.54 3.71
C LYS A 92 -10.70 -7.67 4.94
N THR A 93 -9.43 -7.27 5.09
CA THR A 93 -8.95 -6.41 6.17
C THR A 93 -8.30 -5.16 5.57
N ILE A 94 -8.72 -3.99 6.02
CA ILE A 94 -8.11 -2.71 5.65
C ILE A 94 -7.66 -2.04 6.94
N ALA A 95 -6.37 -1.71 7.04
CA ALA A 95 -5.78 -1.07 8.19
C ALA A 95 -5.00 0.17 7.76
N ASN A 96 -5.16 1.26 8.52
CA ASN A 96 -4.41 2.50 8.35
C ASN A 96 -3.78 2.85 9.71
N ILE A 97 -2.49 2.62 9.85
CA ILE A 97 -1.81 2.60 11.14
C ILE A 97 -0.64 3.58 11.09
N ALA A 98 -0.61 4.52 12.03
CA ALA A 98 0.55 5.37 12.28
C ALA A 98 1.57 4.62 13.16
N SER A 99 2.87 4.87 12.97
CA SER A 99 3.92 4.39 13.87
C SER A 99 4.57 5.55 14.59
N GLU A 100 4.93 5.37 15.86
CA GLU A 100 5.83 6.32 16.52
C GLU A 100 7.25 6.18 15.97
N GLN A 101 7.86 7.29 15.57
CA GLN A 101 9.28 7.37 15.28
C GLN A 101 9.98 8.12 16.40
N THR A 102 11.01 7.51 16.97
CA THR A 102 11.83 8.13 17.99
C THR A 102 13.08 8.72 17.34
N ILE A 103 13.21 10.04 17.35
CA ILE A 103 14.40 10.73 16.87
C ILE A 103 15.27 11.11 18.06
N THR A 104 16.51 10.63 18.07
CA THR A 104 17.53 11.11 19.01
C THR A 104 18.30 12.28 18.39
N LYS A 105 18.04 13.50 18.86
CA LYS A 105 18.81 14.70 18.50
C LYS A 105 19.91 14.94 19.54
N GLY A 106 21.18 14.79 19.14
CA GLY A 106 22.33 15.06 19.99
C GLY A 106 22.36 14.22 21.28
N THR A 107 23.21 14.59 22.23
CA THR A 107 23.58 13.71 23.36
C THR A 107 22.43 13.33 24.30
N ASN A 108 21.27 14.02 24.32
CA ASN A 108 20.19 13.71 25.28
C ASN A 108 18.74 14.12 24.88
N ILE A 109 18.43 14.44 23.62
CA ILE A 109 17.02 14.76 23.24
C ILE A 109 16.42 13.59 22.48
N THR A 110 15.50 12.87 23.13
CA THR A 110 14.65 11.86 22.49
C THR A 110 13.30 12.49 22.17
N GLN A 111 12.97 12.67 20.90
CA GLN A 111 11.68 13.22 20.46
C GLN A 111 10.88 12.11 19.79
N SER A 112 9.73 11.73 20.37
CA SER A 112 8.74 10.91 19.66
C SER A 112 8.01 11.82 18.67
N VAL A 113 8.21 11.57 17.38
CA VAL A 113 7.42 12.12 16.30
C VAL A 113 6.58 10.98 15.72
N GLY A 114 5.26 11.10 15.74
CA GLY A 114 4.41 10.15 15.04
C GLY A 114 4.64 10.25 13.53
N SER A 115 4.77 9.12 12.84
CA SER A 115 4.57 9.06 11.39
C SER A 115 3.08 8.96 11.11
N ALA A 116 2.53 9.97 10.44
CA ALA A 116 1.15 9.92 9.98
C ALA A 116 0.95 8.75 8.98
N SER A 117 -0.28 8.28 8.90
CA SER A 117 -0.70 7.31 7.89
C SER A 117 -1.97 7.82 7.26
N ASN A 118 -1.90 8.23 6.00
CA ASN A 118 -2.94 9.03 5.36
C ASN A 118 -3.60 8.28 4.19
N LEU A 119 -4.93 8.39 4.14
CA LEU A 119 -5.77 7.94 3.03
C LEU A 119 -6.62 9.14 2.59
N GLN A 120 -6.31 9.71 1.43
CA GLN A 120 -6.90 10.96 0.96
C GLN A 120 -7.43 10.83 -0.47
N GLY A 121 -8.53 11.51 -0.76
CA GLY A 121 -9.22 11.50 -2.04
C GLY A 121 -10.37 12.49 -2.05
N GLY A 122 -10.70 13.08 -3.20
CA GLY A 122 -11.96 13.83 -3.35
C GLY A 122 -13.17 12.97 -2.96
N ASN A 123 -13.16 11.70 -3.35
CA ASN A 123 -14.04 10.64 -2.88
C ASN A 123 -13.21 9.47 -2.33
N VAL A 124 -13.54 8.97 -1.14
CA VAL A 124 -12.87 7.83 -0.52
C VAL A 124 -13.88 6.70 -0.30
N ASN A 125 -13.69 5.56 -0.96
CA ASN A 125 -14.50 4.36 -0.84
C ASN A 125 -13.68 3.21 -0.23
N ILE A 126 -14.10 2.72 0.93
CA ILE A 126 -13.41 1.66 1.67
C ILE A 126 -14.37 0.48 1.81
N ASN A 127 -14.04 -0.65 1.19
CA ASN A 127 -14.85 -1.86 1.17
C ASN A 127 -14.07 -3.03 1.77
N ALA A 128 -14.20 -3.20 3.09
CA ALA A 128 -13.72 -4.37 3.80
C ALA A 128 -14.82 -5.45 3.82
N LYS A 129 -14.57 -6.62 3.22
CA LYS A 129 -15.54 -7.72 3.20
C LYS A 129 -14.87 -9.06 3.51
N ILE A 130 -15.24 -9.65 4.64
CA ILE A 130 -14.95 -11.04 4.96
C ILE A 130 -15.71 -11.94 3.97
N LEU A 131 -15.00 -12.88 3.35
CA LEU A 131 -15.66 -13.93 2.55
C LEU A 131 -16.49 -14.78 3.52
N PRO A 132 -17.78 -15.08 3.23
CA PRO A 132 -18.60 -15.89 4.12
C PRO A 132 -17.88 -17.20 4.43
N THR A 133 -17.72 -17.51 5.72
CA THR A 133 -17.22 -18.82 6.14
C THR A 133 -18.23 -19.86 5.66
N GLN A 134 -17.80 -20.73 4.75
CA GLN A 134 -18.63 -21.85 4.31
C GLN A 134 -18.99 -22.68 5.55
N PRO A 135 -20.28 -22.95 5.84
CA PRO A 135 -20.64 -23.72 7.02
C PRO A 135 -20.01 -25.11 6.89
N ALA A 136 -19.41 -25.59 7.99
CA ALA A 136 -18.87 -26.93 8.06
C ALA A 136 -19.98 -27.92 7.67
N THR A 137 -19.77 -28.67 6.60
CA THR A 137 -20.62 -29.81 6.27
C THR A 137 -20.53 -30.79 7.43
N SER A 138 -21.56 -30.85 8.26
CA SER A 138 -21.73 -31.92 9.24
C SER A 138 -21.80 -33.23 8.45
N LEU A 139 -20.74 -34.04 8.53
CA LEU A 139 -20.86 -35.45 8.21
C LEU A 139 -21.73 -36.07 9.31
N LEU A 140 -23.02 -36.22 9.04
CA LEU A 140 -23.84 -37.19 9.75
C LEU A 140 -23.26 -38.58 9.43
N THR A 141 -22.54 -39.16 10.38
CA THR A 141 -22.28 -40.60 10.37
C THR A 141 -23.55 -41.29 10.88
N THR A 142 -24.26 -41.97 9.97
CA THR A 142 -25.25 -43.01 10.30
C THR A 142 -24.56 -44.29 10.73
#